data_AF-X0Y059-F1
#
_entry.id   AF-X0Y059-F1
#
_cell.length_a   1.000
_cell.length_b   1.000
_cell.length_c   1.000
_cell.angle_alpha   90.00
_cell.angle_beta   90.00
_cell.angle_gamma   90.00
#
_symmetry.space_group_name_H-M   'P 1'
#
loop_
_entity.id
_entity.type
_entity.pdbx_description
1 polymer ?
#
loop_
_entity_poly.entity_id
_entity_poly.type
_entity_poly.pdbx_seq_one_letter_code
_entity_poly.pdbx_strand_id
1 'polypeptide(L)'
;ILLPDHLAGRLQDGIAKRVTLGVRPEDISVEDAGESEGAENVLPTTVRVVEPLGDEQIIHLSGPGDVTIVCKLDAHIKVTVDEPVQAHLDTGRIHLFDDQTGDNVSLEPEHVAHAG
;
A
#
# COMPACT_ATOMS: atom_id res chain seq x y z
N ILE A 1 8.50 -2.38 -6.09
CA ILE A 1 7.63 -3.28 -5.31
C ILE A 1 7.84 -4.69 -5.83
N LEU A 2 8.28 -5.59 -4.97
CA LEU A 2 8.34 -7.04 -5.18
C LEU A 2 6.94 -7.61 -4.91
N LEU A 3 6.41 -8.36 -5.89
CA LEU A 3 5.09 -8.97 -5.79
C LEU A 3 5.21 -10.42 -5.30
N PRO A 4 4.22 -10.92 -4.55
CA PRO A 4 4.08 -12.35 -4.30
C PRO A 4 4.02 -13.16 -5.60
N ASP A 5 4.60 -14.35 -5.61
CA ASP A 5 4.73 -15.21 -6.81
C ASP A 5 3.40 -15.45 -7.54
N HIS A 6 2.32 -15.69 -6.79
CA HIS A 6 1.00 -15.96 -7.36
C HIS A 6 0.42 -14.75 -8.11
N LEU A 7 0.73 -13.51 -7.69
CA LEU A 7 0.34 -12.30 -8.41
C LEU A 7 1.26 -12.03 -9.60
N ALA A 8 2.57 -12.26 -9.43
CA ALA A 8 3.55 -12.11 -10.50
C ALA A 8 3.24 -13.03 -11.69
N GLY A 9 2.87 -14.29 -11.44
CA GLY A 9 2.49 -15.25 -12.49
C GLY A 9 1.31 -14.77 -13.34
N ARG A 10 0.29 -14.17 -12.70
CA ARG A 10 -0.89 -13.65 -13.40
C ARG A 10 -0.59 -12.49 -14.35
N LEU A 11 0.40 -11.66 -14.01
CA LEU A 11 0.87 -10.61 -14.91
C LEU A 11 1.68 -11.18 -16.08
N GLN A 12 2.47 -12.24 -15.84
CA GLN A 12 3.25 -12.92 -16.88
C GLN A 12 2.37 -13.65 -17.90
N ASP A 13 1.22 -14.17 -17.47
CA ASP A 13 0.21 -14.79 -18.33
C ASP A 13 -0.48 -13.80 -19.29
N GLY A 14 -0.13 -12.50 -19.21
CA GLY A 14 -0.58 -11.47 -20.14
C GLY A 14 -1.98 -10.95 -19.84
N ILE A 15 -2.51 -11.21 -18.64
CA ILE A 15 -3.83 -10.77 -18.20
C ILE A 15 -3.91 -9.23 -18.21
N ALA A 16 -2.83 -8.53 -17.85
CA ALA A 16 -2.70 -7.08 -17.92
C ALA A 16 -1.26 -6.66 -18.23
N LYS A 17 -1.08 -5.56 -18.98
CA LYS A 17 0.25 -5.00 -19.32
C LYS A 17 0.69 -3.87 -18.39
N ARG A 18 -0.29 -3.17 -17.81
CA ARG A 18 -0.11 -2.14 -16.79
C ARG A 18 -1.22 -2.30 -15.78
N VAL A 19 -0.87 -2.14 -14.51
CA VAL A 19 -1.81 -2.30 -13.42
C VAL A 19 -1.64 -1.19 -12.42
N THR A 20 -2.76 -0.83 -11.79
CA THR A 20 -2.79 0.01 -10.61
C THR A 20 -2.68 -0.89 -9.37
N LEU A 21 -1.71 -0.58 -8.50
CA LEU A 21 -1.54 -1.23 -7.21
C LEU A 21 -2.47 -0.58 -6.18
N GLY A 22 -3.42 -1.35 -5.66
CA GLY A 22 -4.24 -0.97 -4.53
C GLY A 22 -3.66 -1.53 -3.23
N VAL A 23 -3.43 -0.65 -2.26
CA VAL A 23 -3.04 -1.00 -0.89
C VAL A 23 -4.02 -0.28 0.05
N ARG A 24 -4.56 -0.98 1.05
CA ARG A 24 -5.43 -0.32 2.03
C ARG A 24 -4.59 0.48 3.03
N PRO A 25 -5.08 1.60 3.57
CA PRO A 25 -4.33 2.39 4.55
C PRO A 25 -3.87 1.61 5.78
N GLU A 26 -4.66 0.64 6.24
CA GLU A 26 -4.34 -0.23 7.39
C GLU A 26 -3.31 -1.33 7.08
N ASP A 27 -3.02 -1.59 5.81
CA ASP A 27 -2.03 -2.57 5.35
C ASP A 27 -0.68 -1.90 5.05
N ILE A 28 -0.48 -0.67 5.57
CA ILE A 28 0.76 0.09 5.49
C ILE A 28 1.20 0.43 6.92
N SER A 29 2.34 -0.12 7.36
CA SER A 29 2.97 0.28 8.61
C SER A 29 4.02 1.35 8.39
N VAL A 30 4.32 2.13 9.43
CA VAL A 30 5.41 3.11 9.41
C VAL A 30 6.38 2.85 10.55
N GLU A 31 7.66 3.03 10.26
CA GLU A 31 8.76 2.96 11.21
C GLU A 31 9.66 4.18 11.04
N ASP A 32 10.40 4.55 12.10
CA ASP A 32 11.43 5.59 11.99
C ASP A 32 12.48 5.13 10.97
N ALA A 33 12.88 6.03 10.08
CA ALA A 33 13.82 5.74 9.01
C ALA A 33 15.20 5.28 9.53
N GLY A 34 15.52 5.48 10.80
CA GLY A 34 16.72 4.97 11.47
C GLY A 34 16.69 3.51 11.91
N GLU A 35 15.53 2.82 11.87
CA GLU A 35 15.35 1.53 12.55
C GLU A 35 15.24 0.30 11.62
N SER A 36 15.01 0.48 10.31
CA SER A 36 14.78 -0.66 9.42
C SER A 36 16.05 -1.09 8.65
N GLU A 37 16.56 -2.28 8.95
CA GLU A 37 17.51 -3.02 8.09
C GLU A 37 16.77 -4.16 7.37
N GLY A 38 16.82 -4.19 6.03
CA GLY A 38 16.56 -5.41 5.25
C GLY A 38 15.10 -5.79 4.95
N ALA A 39 14.13 -4.90 5.12
CA ALA A 39 12.76 -5.17 4.70
C ALA A 39 12.54 -4.94 3.19
N GLU A 40 11.76 -5.82 2.55
CA GLU A 40 11.29 -5.65 1.18
C GLU A 40 10.07 -4.70 1.15
N ASN A 41 9.81 -4.05 0.00
CA ASN A 41 8.62 -3.20 -0.20
C ASN A 41 8.49 -1.99 0.72
N VAL A 42 9.63 -1.41 1.07
CA VAL A 42 9.72 -0.18 1.85
C VAL A 42 9.82 1.05 0.94
N LEU A 43 9.05 2.08 1.28
CA LEU A 43 9.07 3.37 0.60
C LEU A 43 9.61 4.45 1.55
N PRO A 44 10.64 5.22 1.16
CA PRO A 44 11.03 6.40 1.91
C PRO A 44 9.97 7.49 1.72
N THR A 45 9.46 8.02 2.83
CA THR A 45 8.36 8.99 2.80
C THR A 45 8.55 10.10 3.84
N THR A 46 7.68 11.12 3.78
CA THR A 46 7.64 12.19 4.79
C THR A 46 6.19 12.46 5.18
N VAL A 47 5.94 12.55 6.49
CA VAL A 47 4.61 12.88 7.02
C VAL A 47 4.23 14.31 6.66
N ARG A 48 3.04 14.52 6.11
CA ARG A 48 2.52 15.84 5.72
C ARG A 48 1.29 16.25 6.51
N VAL A 49 0.46 15.28 6.89
CA VAL A 49 -0.74 15.51 7.69
C VAL A 49 -0.85 14.40 8.71
N VAL A 50 -1.28 14.76 9.92
CA VAL A 50 -1.67 13.83 10.99
C VAL A 50 -3.08 14.20 11.43
N GLU A 51 -4.01 13.27 11.29
CA GLU A 51 -5.42 13.40 11.67
C GLU A 51 -5.73 12.45 12.83
N PRO A 52 -5.78 12.95 14.08
CA PRO A 52 -6.13 12.12 15.23
C PRO A 52 -7.63 11.86 15.24
N LEU A 53 -8.05 10.58 15.26
CA LEU A 53 -9.45 10.16 15.24
C LEU A 53 -9.91 9.48 16.54
N GLY A 54 -9.05 9.45 17.56
CA GLY A 54 -9.36 8.88 18.88
C GLY A 54 -8.43 7.71 19.18
N ASP A 55 -8.88 6.50 18.88
CA ASP A 55 -8.11 5.24 19.02
C ASP A 55 -7.15 4.98 17.85
N GLU A 56 -7.34 5.72 16.75
CA GLU A 56 -6.49 5.69 15.58
C GLU A 56 -6.09 7.10 15.11
N GLN A 57 -5.14 7.14 14.19
CA GLN A 57 -4.80 8.32 13.43
C GLN A 57 -4.67 7.98 11.95
N ILE A 58 -5.12 8.90 11.09
CA ILE A 58 -4.86 8.84 9.66
C ILE A 58 -3.70 9.79 9.36
N ILE A 59 -2.70 9.30 8.66
CA ILE A 59 -1.59 10.14 8.22
C ILE A 59 -1.51 10.16 6.70
N HIS A 60 -1.07 11.30 6.18
CA HIS A 60 -0.79 11.48 4.77
C HIS A 60 0.71 11.64 4.60
N LEU A 61 1.27 10.82 3.72
CA LEU A 61 2.69 10.75 3.44
C LEU A 61 2.95 11.23 2.02
N SER A 62 3.99 12.04 1.83
CA SER A 62 4.59 12.28 0.52
C SER A 62 5.61 11.18 0.23
N GLY A 63 5.36 10.35 -0.78
CA GLY A 63 6.26 9.28 -1.23
C GLY A 63 7.01 9.60 -2.53
N PRO A 64 7.73 8.61 -3.08
CA PRO A 64 8.48 8.78 -4.32
C PRO A 64 7.58 9.10 -5.51
N GLY A 65 8.05 9.95 -6.43
CA GLY A 65 7.31 10.30 -7.65
C GLY A 65 6.03 11.10 -7.40
N ASP A 66 6.02 11.94 -6.37
CA ASP A 66 4.89 12.80 -5.96
C ASP A 66 3.61 12.03 -5.59
N VAL A 67 3.73 10.74 -5.27
CA VAL A 67 2.62 9.91 -4.82
C VAL A 67 2.25 10.30 -3.39
N THR A 68 0.96 10.56 -3.16
CA THR A 68 0.41 10.68 -1.81
C THR A 68 -0.04 9.31 -1.33
N ILE A 69 0.40 8.93 -0.13
CA ILE A 69 0.05 7.66 0.51
C ILE A 69 -0.72 8.00 1.78
N VAL A 70 -1.82 7.29 2.03
CA VAL A 70 -2.61 7.43 3.24
C VAL A 70 -2.40 6.17 4.08
N CYS A 71 -2.02 6.34 5.35
CA CYS A 71 -1.84 5.23 6.29
C CYS A 71 -2.77 5.40 7.48
N LYS A 72 -3.21 4.27 8.02
CA LYS A 72 -4.01 4.21 9.25
C LYS A 72 -3.19 3.56 10.35
N LEU A 73 -2.95 4.29 11.43
CA LEU A 73 -2.08 3.87 12.53
C LEU A 73 -2.85 3.83 13.85
N ASP A 74 -2.38 2.98 14.76
CA ASP A 74 -2.80 3.04 16.17
C ASP A 74 -2.41 4.40 16.77
N ALA A 75 -3.28 4.97 17.62
CA ALA A 75 -3.07 6.29 18.22
C ALA A 75 -1.82 6.39 19.12
N HIS A 76 -1.27 5.27 19.59
CA HIS A 76 -0.05 5.26 20.40
C HIS A 76 1.24 5.42 19.57
N ILE A 77 1.17 5.20 18.26
CA ILE A 77 2.30 5.42 17.36
C ILE A 77 2.56 6.92 17.29
N LYS A 78 3.79 7.34 17.60
CA LYS A 78 4.16 8.75 17.58
C LYS A 78 4.75 9.10 16.23
N VAL A 79 4.12 10.03 15.55
CA VAL A 79 4.59 10.62 14.29
C VAL A 79 4.27 12.12 14.30
N THR A 80 5.11 12.91 13.65
CA THR A 80 4.98 14.36 13.58
C THR A 80 5.04 14.83 12.13
N VAL A 81 4.42 15.98 11.84
CA VAL A 81 4.49 16.59 10.49
C VAL A 81 5.95 16.89 10.16
N ASP A 82 6.32 16.67 8.90
CA ASP A 82 7.66 16.77 8.32
C ASP A 82 8.65 15.69 8.80
N GLU A 83 8.21 14.72 9.60
CA GLU A 83 9.03 13.58 10.00
C GLU A 83 9.29 12.63 8.82
N PRO A 84 10.56 12.26 8.57
CA PRO A 84 10.89 11.22 7.61
C PRO A 84 10.58 9.84 8.21
N VAL A 85 9.76 9.06 7.51
CA VAL A 85 9.36 7.71 7.94
C VAL A 85 9.51 6.71 6.79
N GLN A 86 9.72 5.45 7.14
CA GLN A 86 9.70 4.34 6.20
C GLN A 86 8.30 3.72 6.18
N ALA A 87 7.64 3.75 5.02
CA ALA A 87 6.34 3.12 4.83
C ALA A 87 6.52 1.71 4.27
N HIS A 88 6.05 0.71 5.00
CA HIS A 88 6.16 -0.71 4.64
C HIS A 88 4.82 -1.19 4.11
N LEU A 89 4.81 -1.76 2.90
CA LEU A 89 3.59 -2.26 2.28
C LEU A 89 3.42 -3.77 2.54
N ASP A 90 2.29 -4.18 3.12
CA ASP A 90 1.94 -5.61 3.19
C ASP A 90 1.50 -6.12 1.82
N THR A 91 2.46 -6.60 1.04
CA THR A 91 2.19 -7.16 -0.30
C THR A 91 1.37 -8.44 -0.30
N GLY A 92 1.13 -9.09 0.84
CA GLY A 92 0.20 -10.21 0.95
C GLY A 92 -1.28 -9.82 0.86
N ARG A 93 -1.59 -8.52 0.98
CA ARG A 93 -2.96 -7.98 1.02
C ARG A 93 -3.25 -6.97 -0.09
N ILE A 94 -2.37 -6.87 -1.07
CA ILE A 94 -2.52 -5.93 -2.17
C ILE A 94 -3.58 -6.39 -3.17
N HIS A 95 -4.09 -5.42 -3.91
CA HIS A 95 -4.91 -5.66 -5.08
C HIS A 95 -4.23 -5.09 -6.33
N LEU A 96 -4.42 -5.75 -7.45
CA LEU A 96 -3.96 -5.28 -8.75
C LEU A 96 -5.18 -5.07 -9.64
N PHE A 97 -5.26 -3.91 -10.28
CA PHE A 97 -6.34 -3.56 -11.18
C PHE A 97 -5.79 -3.32 -12.59
N ASP A 98 -6.41 -3.89 -13.62
CA ASP A 98 -6.03 -3.58 -15.00
C ASP A 98 -6.38 -2.12 -15.31
N ASP A 99 -5.41 -1.32 -15.77
CA ASP A 99 -5.60 0.10 -16.09
C ASP A 99 -6.57 0.32 -17.27
N GLN A 100 -6.79 -0.70 -18.12
CA GLN A 100 -7.68 -0.61 -19.27
C GLN A 100 -9.13 -0.92 -18.93
N THR A 101 -9.38 -1.91 -18.07
CA THR A 101 -10.74 -2.38 -17.75
C THR A 101 -11.21 -2.00 -16.35
N GLY A 102 -10.28 -1.76 -15.42
CA GLY A 102 -10.56 -1.58 -14.00
C GLY A 102 -10.81 -2.90 -13.27
N ASP A 103 -10.69 -4.05 -13.94
CA ASP A 103 -10.93 -5.34 -13.31
C ASP A 103 -9.87 -5.66 -12.27
N ASN A 104 -10.30 -6.21 -11.14
CA ASN A 104 -9.39 -6.70 -10.12
C ASN A 104 -8.77 -8.04 -10.56
N VAL A 105 -7.54 -7.98 -11.04
CA VAL A 105 -6.77 -9.14 -11.53
C VAL A 105 -6.02 -9.87 -10.40
N SER A 106 -6.20 -9.48 -9.14
CA SER A 106 -5.67 -10.20 -7.98
C SER A 106 -6.64 -11.24 -7.41
N LEU A 107 -7.95 -11.11 -7.69
CA LEU A 107 -8.97 -12.03 -7.16
C LEU A 107 -8.90 -13.39 -7.84
N GLU A 108 -9.02 -14.46 -7.07
CA GLU A 108 -9.28 -15.79 -7.63
C GLU A 108 -10.63 -15.79 -8.37
N PRO A 109 -10.78 -16.51 -9.50
CA PRO A 109 -11.99 -16.52 -10.33
C PRO A 109 -13.29 -16.85 -9.57
N GLU A 110 -13.19 -17.52 -8.42
CA GLU A 110 -14.31 -17.98 -7.61
C GLU A 110 -14.94 -16.88 -6.72
N HIS A 111 -14.28 -15.73 -6.57
CA HIS A 111 -14.78 -14.60 -5.77
C HIS A 111 -15.39 -13.45 -6.58
N VAL A 112 -15.53 -13.60 -7.90
CA VAL A 112 -16.27 -12.65 -8.73
C VAL A 112 -17.76 -12.85 -8.48
N ALA A 113 -18.31 -12.08 -7.52
CA ALA A 113 -19.74 -12.01 -7.32
C ALA A 113 -20.41 -11.64 -8.66
N HIS A 114 -21.14 -12.58 -9.25
CA HIS A 114 -22.07 -12.26 -10.32
C HIS A 114 -23.13 -11.33 -9.74
N ALA A 115 -23.02 -10.04 -10.02
CA ALA A 115 -24.13 -9.13 -9.95
C ALA A 115 -25.10 -9.51 -11.09
N GLY A 116 -26.05 -10.39 -10.77
CA GLY A 116 -27.25 -10.66 -11.55
C GLY A 116 -28.45 -9.91 -10.98
#